data_AF-A0A7S2WGI6-F1
#
_entry.id   AF-A0A7S2WGI6-F1
#
_cell.length_a   1.000
_cell.length_b   1.000
_cell.length_c   1.000
_cell.angle_alpha   90.00
_cell.angle_beta   90.00
_cell.angle_gamma   90.00
#
_symmetry.space_group_name_H-M   'P 1'
#
loop_
_entity.id
_entity.type
_entity.pdbx_description
1 polymer ?
#
loop_
_entity_poly.entity_id
_entity_poly.type
_entity_poly.pdbx_seq_one_letter_code
_entity_poly.pdbx_strand_id
1 'polypeptide(L)'
;AGALAGDLHVCECGNPKFLGRYEEDASATDGIPRFMNEEGMAIYRHGGYWYIGDLEPWPPQTHYRCIEGCSHNLLEPPTKGYQTKKGVGVHPAPVLQTEPCVVNDEF
;
A
#
# COMPACT_ATOMS: atom_id res chain seq x y z
N ALA A 1 16.54 -8.40 -19.45
CA ALA A 1 15.43 -7.45 -19.19
C ALA A 1 14.89 -7.80 -17.82
N GLY A 2 15.15 -6.99 -16.80
CA GLY A 2 14.86 -7.35 -15.42
C GLY A 2 14.81 -6.10 -14.56
N ALA A 3 13.82 -5.27 -14.82
CA ALA A 3 13.40 -4.21 -13.91
C ALA A 3 11.88 -4.28 -13.90
N LEU A 4 11.29 -4.06 -12.72
CA LEU A 4 9.87 -3.81 -12.38
C LEU A 4 9.46 -4.57 -11.10
N ALA A 5 10.28 -4.48 -10.05
CA ALA A 5 9.74 -4.32 -8.70
C ALA A 5 9.68 -2.80 -8.48
N GLY A 6 8.65 -2.17 -9.05
CA GLY A 6 8.55 -0.72 -9.13
C GLY A 6 8.18 -0.11 -7.79
N ASP A 7 8.78 1.02 -7.46
CA ASP A 7 8.34 1.85 -6.34
C ASP A 7 6.84 2.14 -6.47
N LEU A 8 6.12 1.96 -5.36
CA LEU A 8 4.71 2.32 -5.29
C LEU A 8 4.57 3.68 -4.64
N HIS A 9 3.58 4.44 -5.06
CA HIS A 9 3.30 5.76 -4.52
C HIS A 9 1.84 5.82 -4.10
N VAL A 10 1.57 6.26 -2.88
CA VAL A 10 0.21 6.55 -2.43
C VAL A 10 -0.01 8.05 -2.53
N CYS A 11 -0.89 8.44 -3.46
CA CYS A 11 -1.11 9.85 -3.80
C CYS A 11 -2.26 10.48 -3.05
N GLU A 12 -3.23 9.66 -2.65
CA GLU A 12 -4.41 10.11 -1.93
C GLU A 12 -4.70 9.08 -0.85
N CYS A 13 -4.89 9.55 0.39
CA CYS A 13 -5.30 8.77 1.53
C CYS A 13 -5.80 9.73 2.62
N GLY A 14 -6.83 9.34 3.37
CA GLY A 14 -7.35 10.14 4.48
C GLY A 14 -6.40 10.28 5.65
N ASN A 15 -5.38 9.42 5.72
CA ASN A 15 -4.33 9.51 6.71
C ASN A 15 -3.01 9.87 6.02
N PRO A 16 -2.42 11.05 6.32
CA PRO A 16 -1.21 11.52 5.67
C PRO A 16 -0.01 10.59 5.87
N LYS A 17 0.00 9.76 6.93
CA LYS A 17 1.06 8.78 7.17
C LYS A 17 1.22 7.74 6.07
N PHE A 18 0.15 7.52 5.33
CA PHE A 18 0.14 6.57 4.24
C PHE A 18 0.49 7.21 2.91
N LEU A 19 0.69 8.53 2.84
CA LEU A 19 1.10 9.21 1.62
C LEU A 19 2.60 9.01 1.38
N GLY A 20 3.00 9.08 0.11
CA GLY A 20 4.40 9.07 -0.28
C GLY A 20 4.83 7.78 -0.98
N ARG A 21 6.15 7.57 -1.04
CA ARG A 21 6.79 6.46 -1.74
C ARG A 21 6.90 5.24 -0.83
N TYR A 22 6.64 4.08 -1.41
CA TYR A 22 6.72 2.77 -0.83
C TYR A 22 7.75 1.96 -1.61
N GLU A 23 8.82 1.57 -0.94
CA GLU A 23 9.92 0.81 -1.51
C GLU A 23 9.73 -0.68 -1.20
N GLU A 24 10.09 -1.55 -2.15
CA GLU A 24 10.01 -2.98 -1.93
C GLU A 24 11.03 -3.41 -0.86
N ASP A 25 10.52 -4.04 0.19
CA ASP A 25 11.31 -4.63 1.22
C ASP A 25 11.85 -5.99 0.75
N ALA A 26 13.14 -5.99 0.39
CA ALA A 26 13.87 -7.18 -0.02
C ALA A 26 13.94 -8.27 1.08
N SER A 27 13.55 -7.96 2.32
CA SER A 27 13.49 -8.90 3.44
C SER A 27 12.20 -9.74 3.45
N ALA A 28 11.32 -9.58 2.46
CA ALA A 28 10.10 -10.37 2.34
C ALA A 28 10.40 -11.86 2.08
N THR A 29 10.21 -12.69 3.10
CA THR A 29 10.72 -14.08 3.16
C THR A 29 9.91 -15.10 2.34
N ASP A 30 8.69 -14.76 1.92
CA ASP A 30 7.72 -15.71 1.35
C ASP A 30 7.51 -15.58 -0.17
N GLY A 31 8.37 -14.83 -0.86
CA GLY A 31 8.18 -14.52 -2.29
C GLY A 31 6.93 -13.66 -2.57
N ILE A 32 6.35 -13.08 -1.52
CA ILE A 32 5.27 -12.11 -1.58
C ILE A 32 5.91 -10.73 -1.41
N PRO A 33 5.84 -9.85 -2.40
CA PRO A 33 6.45 -8.54 -2.27
C PRO A 33 5.76 -7.75 -1.14
N ARG A 34 6.58 -7.10 -0.33
CA ARG A 34 6.14 -6.20 0.74
C ARG A 34 6.72 -4.84 0.41
N PHE A 35 5.95 -3.78 0.60
CA PHE A 35 6.46 -2.43 0.38
C PHE A 35 6.31 -1.61 1.65
N MET A 36 7.28 -0.77 1.97
CA MET A 36 7.27 0.08 3.17
C MET A 36 7.60 1.52 2.80
N ASN A 37 6.97 2.48 3.47
CA ASN A 37 7.30 3.89 3.35
C ASN A 37 8.18 4.36 4.51
N GLU A 38 8.66 5.60 4.42
CA GLU A 38 9.49 6.24 5.45
C GLU A 38 8.77 6.43 6.80
N GLU A 39 7.44 6.42 6.81
CA GLU A 39 6.60 6.55 8.01
C GLU A 39 6.28 5.20 8.69
N GLY A 40 6.87 4.09 8.23
CA GLY A 40 6.67 2.75 8.80
C GLY A 40 5.38 2.04 8.36
N MET A 41 4.62 2.65 7.44
CA MET A 41 3.45 2.02 6.84
C MET A 41 3.88 0.99 5.82
N ALA A 42 3.19 -0.15 5.80
CA ALA A 42 3.47 -1.23 4.89
C ALA A 42 2.27 -1.62 4.02
N ILE A 43 2.56 -2.01 2.79
CA ILE A 43 1.68 -2.69 1.86
C ILE A 43 2.09 -4.16 1.86
N TYR A 44 1.18 -5.02 2.27
CA TYR A 44 1.47 -6.44 2.46
C TYR A 44 0.28 -7.29 2.05
N ARG A 45 0.54 -8.53 1.65
CA ARG A 45 -0.50 -9.50 1.32
C ARG A 45 -0.64 -10.54 2.43
N HIS A 46 -1.89 -10.80 2.82
CA HIS A 46 -2.21 -11.76 3.86
C HIS A 46 -3.48 -12.55 3.46
N GLY A 47 -3.50 -13.88 3.61
CA GLY A 47 -4.66 -14.69 3.22
C GLY A 47 -5.12 -14.46 1.76
N GLY A 48 -4.17 -14.14 0.86
CA GLY A 48 -4.43 -13.89 -0.55
C GLY A 48 -5.03 -12.53 -0.92
N TYR A 49 -5.18 -11.60 0.02
CA TYR A 49 -5.62 -10.22 -0.24
C TYR A 49 -4.53 -9.22 0.12
N TRP A 50 -4.54 -8.07 -0.54
CA TRP A 50 -3.65 -6.95 -0.25
C TRP A 50 -4.21 -6.04 0.84
N TYR A 51 -3.31 -5.61 1.72
CA TYR A 51 -3.59 -4.78 2.87
C TYR A 51 -2.59 -3.64 2.93
N ILE A 52 -3.02 -2.53 3.52
CA ILE A 52 -2.16 -1.41 3.86
C ILE A 52 -2.39 -1.08 5.33
N GLY A 53 -1.30 -0.98 6.08
CA GLY A 53 -1.37 -0.82 7.52
C GLY A 53 -0.04 -0.48 8.14
N ASP A 54 -0.08 -0.34 9.45
CA ASP A 54 1.09 -0.13 10.29
C ASP A 54 1.52 -1.48 10.87
N LEU A 55 2.76 -1.89 10.58
CA LEU A 55 3.35 -3.12 11.08
C LEU A 55 4.28 -2.90 12.28
N GLU A 56 4.58 -1.65 12.66
CA GLU A 56 5.41 -1.34 13.82
C GLU A 56 4.76 -1.75 15.16
N PRO A 57 3.48 -1.43 15.45
CA PRO A 57 2.82 -1.85 16.67
C PRO A 57 2.43 -3.32 16.61
N TRP A 58 2.58 -4.03 17.74
CA TRP A 58 2.06 -5.39 17.90
C TRP A 58 0.80 -5.39 18.79
N PRO A 59 -0.37 -5.85 18.30
CA PRO A 59 -0.58 -6.48 16.99
C PRO A 59 -0.62 -5.48 15.81
N PRO A 60 -0.27 -5.92 14.59
CA PRO A 60 -0.28 -5.08 13.41
C PRO A 60 -1.63 -4.42 13.15
N GLN A 61 -1.61 -3.14 12.81
CA GLN A 61 -2.82 -2.37 12.55
C GLN A 61 -3.10 -2.29 11.05
N THR A 62 -4.05 -3.09 10.61
CA THR A 62 -4.58 -2.99 9.25
C THR A 62 -5.55 -1.81 9.13
N HIS A 63 -5.21 -0.79 8.33
CA HIS A 63 -6.08 0.36 8.10
C HIS A 63 -6.92 0.21 6.84
N TYR A 64 -6.36 -0.41 5.80
CA TYR A 64 -7.01 -0.54 4.50
C TYR A 64 -6.85 -1.96 3.95
N ARG A 65 -7.87 -2.42 3.23
CA ARG A 65 -7.89 -3.72 2.56
C ARG A 65 -8.39 -3.54 1.15
N CYS A 66 -7.79 -4.20 0.18
CA CYS A 66 -8.39 -4.24 -1.14
C CYS A 66 -9.60 -5.18 -1.20
N ILE A 67 -10.73 -4.65 -1.66
CA ILE A 67 -12.01 -5.35 -1.74
C ILE A 67 -12.58 -5.30 -3.16
N GLU A 68 -12.57 -4.14 -3.82
CA GLU A 68 -13.18 -4.00 -5.15
C GLU A 68 -12.14 -4.13 -6.27
N GLY A 69 -12.42 -4.98 -7.27
CA GLY A 69 -11.48 -5.19 -8.38
C GLY A 69 -10.20 -5.95 -8.00
N CYS A 70 -10.16 -6.52 -6.80
CA CYS A 70 -8.99 -7.21 -6.26
C CYS A 70 -9.19 -8.71 -6.25
N SER A 71 -8.47 -9.40 -7.13
CA SER A 71 -8.48 -10.85 -7.21
C SER A 71 -7.69 -11.48 -6.06
N HIS A 72 -8.12 -12.68 -5.67
CA HIS A 72 -7.38 -13.49 -4.72
C HIS A 72 -6.03 -13.89 -5.32
N ASN A 73 -4.97 -13.80 -4.52
CA ASN A 73 -3.60 -14.19 -4.86
C ASN A 73 -2.91 -13.38 -5.96
N LEU A 74 -3.25 -12.09 -6.13
CA LEU A 74 -2.49 -11.20 -6.99
C LEU A 74 -1.01 -11.15 -6.59
N LEU A 75 -0.13 -11.21 -7.59
CA LEU A 75 1.33 -11.12 -7.41
C LEU A 75 1.76 -9.70 -7.04
N GLU A 76 1.07 -8.71 -7.59
CA GLU A 76 1.35 -7.29 -7.37
C GLU A 76 0.17 -6.62 -6.64
N PRO A 77 0.44 -5.58 -5.84
CA PRO A 77 -0.62 -4.83 -5.20
C PRO A 77 -1.43 -4.06 -6.26
N PRO A 78 -2.77 -4.16 -6.20
CA PRO A 78 -3.67 -3.43 -7.09
C PRO A 78 -3.53 -1.93 -6.87
N THR A 79 -3.75 -1.11 -7.89
CA THR A 79 -3.63 0.36 -7.78
C THR A 79 -4.87 1.02 -7.16
N LYS A 80 -6.02 0.32 -7.20
CA LYS A 80 -7.34 0.84 -6.79
C LYS A 80 -8.14 -0.26 -6.07
N GLY A 81 -9.23 0.14 -5.41
CA GLY A 81 -10.17 -0.80 -4.77
C GLY A 81 -9.96 -1.01 -3.28
N TYR A 82 -9.05 -0.27 -2.66
CA TYR A 82 -8.87 -0.26 -1.22
C TYR A 82 -10.09 0.36 -0.55
N GLN A 83 -10.49 -0.25 0.56
CA GLN A 83 -11.51 0.26 1.44
C GLN A 83 -10.95 0.44 2.84
N THR A 84 -11.50 1.43 3.53
CA THR A 84 -11.16 1.75 4.92
C THR A 84 -11.71 0.67 5.85
N LYS A 85 -10.89 0.20 6.80
CA LYS A 85 -11.38 -0.68 7.85
C LYS A 85 -12.17 0.14 8.87
N LYS A 86 -13.40 -0.29 9.16
CA LYS A 86 -14.29 0.37 10.14
C LYS A 86 -13.55 0.58 11.48
N GLY A 87 -13.42 1.85 11.89
CA GLY A 87 -12.84 2.25 13.18
C GLY A 87 -11.34 2.56 13.19
N VAL A 88 -10.60 2.25 12.10
CA VAL A 88 -9.13 2.48 12.03
C VAL A 88 -8.71 3.14 10.72
N GLY A 89 -9.36 2.79 9.60
CA GLY A 89 -9.12 3.44 8.31
C GLY A 89 -9.80 4.81 8.24
N VAL A 90 -9.12 5.77 7.62
CA VAL A 90 -9.63 7.15 7.43
C VAL A 90 -9.95 7.34 5.95
N HIS A 91 -11.10 7.92 5.63
CA HIS A 91 -11.44 8.26 4.24
C HIS A 91 -10.70 9.53 3.78
N PRO A 92 -10.28 9.63 2.50
CA PRO A 92 -10.45 8.66 1.42
C PRO A 92 -9.53 7.42 1.54
N ALA A 93 -9.92 6.32 0.88
CA ALA A 93 -9.08 5.13 0.85
C ALA A 93 -7.83 5.34 -0.03
N PRO A 94 -6.72 4.65 0.26
CA PRO A 94 -5.48 4.86 -0.45
C PRO A 94 -5.57 4.47 -1.92
N VAL A 95 -5.07 5.34 -2.79
CA VAL A 95 -4.86 5.06 -4.21
C VAL A 95 -3.37 4.89 -4.46
N LEU A 96 -2.99 3.71 -4.95
CA LEU A 96 -1.62 3.35 -5.29
C LEU A 96 -1.34 3.71 -6.75
N GLN A 97 -0.13 4.16 -7.03
CA GLN A 97 0.38 4.46 -8.35
C GLN A 97 1.77 3.85 -8.50
N THR A 98 2.09 3.38 -9.69
CA THR A 98 3.44 2.91 -10.06
C THR A 98 4.35 4.05 -10.50
N GLU A 99 3.78 5.23 -10.70
CA GLU A 99 4.48 6.46 -11.04
C GLU A 99 4.38 7.43 -9.85
N PRO A 100 5.37 8.30 -9.64
CA PRO A 100 5.31 9.31 -8.60
C PRO A 100 4.08 10.19 -8.81
N CYS A 101 3.40 10.48 -7.70
CA CYS A 101 2.26 11.37 -7.69
C CYS A 101 2.67 12.70 -8.32
N VAL A 102 1.92 13.12 -9.35
CA VAL A 102 2.08 14.46 -9.91
C VAL A 102 1.59 15.42 -8.82
N VAL A 103 2.51 15.84 -7.94
CA VAL A 103 2.34 17.10 -7.22
C VAL A 103 2.36 18.12 -8.32
N ASN A 104 1.17 18.56 -8.73
CA ASN A 104 1.00 19.79 -9.47
C ASN A 104 1.51 20.91 -8.55
N ASP A 105 2.83 21.08 -8.53
CA ASP A 105 3.52 22.28 -8.09
C ASP A 105 3.23 23.33 -9.17
N GLU A 106 1.96 23.74 -9.25
CA GLU A 106 1.58 24.89 -10.08
C GLU A 106 2.08 26.13 -9.33
N PHE A 107 3.28 26.56 -9.70
CA PHE A 107 3.91 27.83 -9.36
C PHE A 107 3.08 29.04 -9.80
#